data_AF-A0A936I081-F1
#
_entry.id   AF-A0A936I081-F1
#
_cell.length_a   1.000
_cell.length_b   1.000
_cell.length_c   1.000
_cell.angle_alpha   90.00
_cell.angle_beta   90.00
_cell.angle_gamma   90.00
#
_symmetry.space_group_name_H-M   'P 1'
#
loop_
_entity.id
_entity.type
_entity.pdbx_description
1 polymer ?
#
loop_
_entity_poly.entity_id
_entity_poly.type
_entity_poly.pdbx_seq_one_letter_code
_entity_poly.pdbx_strand_id
1 'polypeptide(L)'
;MTFEDLELGYPEQITTANGKGCGWSGFKNHCSMRLSQALWAAGFPLTSEAYKDPLCALNGHKLATGAEALAKHLEKSLGLAVKGVSKDDIKGKKGIVFFKDIKGFDNGSSGPDSGDHIDLWDGVKAKSGEYFSEAKSVWFWEVN
;
A
#
# COMPACT_ATOMS: atom_id res chain seq x y z
N MET A 1 -2.78 -15.05 6.66
CA MET A 1 -2.95 -13.59 6.76
C MET A 1 -4.45 -13.32 6.77
N THR A 2 -4.95 -12.73 7.85
CA THR A 2 -6.33 -12.24 7.93
C THR A 2 -6.37 -10.72 7.74
N PHE A 3 -7.55 -10.16 7.48
CA PHE A 3 -7.70 -8.70 7.46
C PHE A 3 -7.44 -8.09 8.85
N GLU A 4 -7.88 -8.75 9.92
CA GLU A 4 -7.69 -8.28 11.30
C GLU A 4 -6.20 -8.20 11.66
N ASP A 5 -5.38 -9.16 11.22
CA ASP A 5 -3.93 -9.10 11.42
C ASP A 5 -3.29 -7.92 10.66
N LEU A 6 -3.73 -7.68 9.42
CA LEU A 6 -3.29 -6.53 8.62
C LEU A 6 -3.66 -5.22 9.29
N GLU A 7 -4.90 -5.09 9.75
CA GLU A 7 -5.41 -3.88 10.39
C GLU A 7 -4.68 -3.59 11.70
N LEU A 8 -4.46 -4.61 12.54
CA LEU A 8 -3.71 -4.47 13.78
C LEU A 8 -2.25 -4.03 13.54
N GLY A 9 -1.67 -4.48 12.42
CA GLY A 9 -0.30 -4.15 12.02
C GLY A 9 -0.15 -2.82 11.27
N TYR A 10 -1.24 -2.15 10.89
CA TYR A 10 -1.19 -0.96 10.05
C TYR A 10 -0.94 0.32 10.88
N PRO A 11 0.23 0.98 10.74
CA PRO A 11 0.54 2.15 11.55
C PRO A 11 -0.05 3.42 10.94
N GLU A 12 -0.38 4.41 11.78
CA GLU A 12 -0.73 5.75 11.30
C GLU A 12 0.44 6.45 10.60
N GLN A 13 1.65 6.25 11.13
CA GLN A 13 2.90 6.85 10.66
C GLN A 13 4.04 5.85 10.69
N ILE A 14 4.95 5.96 9.71
CA ILE A 14 6.23 5.26 9.75
C ILE A 14 7.24 6.11 10.51
N THR A 15 7.48 5.78 11.77
CA THR A 15 8.49 6.45 12.60
C THR A 15 9.60 5.48 12.98
N THR A 16 10.80 6.03 13.17
CA THR A 16 11.89 5.30 13.85
C THR A 16 12.08 5.91 15.22
N ALA A 17 12.53 5.11 16.19
CA ALA A 17 12.76 5.57 17.56
C ALA A 17 13.74 6.76 17.67
N ASN A 18 14.54 7.04 16.62
CA ASN A 18 15.58 8.07 16.62
C ASN A 18 15.42 9.11 15.49
N GLY A 19 14.27 9.17 14.81
CA GLY A 19 14.05 10.02 13.64
C GLY A 19 14.84 9.61 12.38
N LYS A 20 15.90 8.82 12.50
CA LYS A 20 16.67 8.25 11.38
C LYS A 20 16.07 6.93 10.91
N GLY A 21 15.33 6.99 9.81
CA GLY A 21 15.01 5.82 9.00
C GLY A 21 14.10 6.19 7.85
N CYS A 22 13.24 5.28 7.41
CA CYS A 22 12.48 5.43 6.18
C CYS A 22 11.59 6.69 6.09
N GLY A 23 11.29 7.34 7.22
CA GLY A 23 10.58 8.61 7.29
C GLY A 23 11.45 9.88 7.28
N TRP A 24 12.79 9.78 7.15
CA TRP A 24 13.69 10.94 7.08
C TRP A 24 13.87 11.40 5.62
N SER A 25 13.08 12.42 5.28
CA SER A 25 13.37 13.48 4.29
C SER A 25 13.36 13.21 2.78
N GLY A 26 12.76 12.12 2.27
CA GLY A 26 12.69 11.90 0.80
C GLY A 26 11.35 11.40 0.25
N PHE A 27 10.58 10.65 1.04
CA PHE A 27 9.33 10.05 0.60
C PHE A 27 8.15 10.90 1.10
N LYS A 28 7.43 11.56 0.19
CA LYS A 28 6.19 12.29 0.56
C LYS A 28 5.02 11.36 0.85
N ASN A 29 5.00 10.17 0.23
CA ASN A 29 3.94 9.18 0.39
C ASN A 29 4.47 7.88 1.01
N HIS A 30 3.97 7.55 2.21
CA HIS A 30 4.33 6.34 2.96
C HIS A 30 3.30 5.22 2.87
N CYS A 31 2.31 5.29 1.95
CA CYS A 31 1.24 4.30 1.83
C CYS A 31 1.75 2.85 1.68
N SER A 32 2.69 2.62 0.76
CA SER A 32 3.33 1.33 0.52
C SER A 32 4.11 0.82 1.72
N MET A 33 4.73 1.72 2.48
CA MET A 33 5.51 1.37 3.67
C MET A 33 4.62 0.98 4.84
N ARG A 34 3.50 1.71 5.06
CA ARG A 34 2.48 1.35 6.06
C ARG A 34 1.87 -0.01 5.76
N LEU A 35 1.52 -0.26 4.50
CA LEU A 35 1.03 -1.57 4.09
C LEU A 35 2.10 -2.67 4.22
N SER A 36 3.37 -2.39 3.90
CA SER A 36 4.46 -3.35 4.08
C SER A 36 4.64 -3.77 5.54
N GLN A 37 4.46 -2.83 6.47
CA GLN A 37 4.50 -3.12 7.90
C GLN A 37 3.29 -3.95 8.35
N ALA A 38 2.09 -3.64 7.85
CA ALA A 38 0.90 -4.46 8.08
C ALA A 38 1.07 -5.89 7.55
N LEU A 39 1.58 -6.05 6.33
CA LEU A 39 1.89 -7.35 5.72
C LEU A 39 2.88 -8.15 6.57
N TRP A 40 3.96 -7.50 7.02
CA TRP A 40 4.94 -8.13 7.90
C TRP A 40 4.30 -8.63 9.21
N ALA A 41 3.50 -7.78 9.86
CA ALA A 41 2.81 -8.13 11.10
C ALA A 41 1.82 -9.30 10.91
N ALA A 42 1.21 -9.39 9.73
CA ALA A 42 0.29 -10.47 9.36
C ALA A 42 0.98 -11.75 8.83
N GLY A 43 2.29 -11.87 9.04
CA GLY A 43 3.08 -13.05 8.65
C GLY A 43 3.46 -13.11 7.17
N PHE A 44 3.39 -11.98 6.46
CA PHE A 44 3.73 -11.85 5.04
C PHE A 44 4.90 -10.87 4.83
N PRO A 45 6.15 -11.25 5.18
CA PRO A 45 7.31 -10.38 5.07
C PRO A 45 7.75 -10.19 3.60
N LEU A 46 8.14 -8.97 3.22
CA LEU A 46 8.85 -8.74 1.96
C LEU A 46 10.31 -9.25 2.07
N THR A 47 10.73 -10.08 1.12
CA THR A 47 12.10 -10.60 1.02
C THR A 47 12.82 -10.02 -0.19
N SER A 48 14.16 -9.91 -0.16
CA SER A 48 14.92 -9.37 -1.31
C SER A 48 14.98 -10.36 -2.47
N GLU A 49 14.68 -11.62 -2.20
CA GLU A 49 14.58 -12.70 -3.15
C GLU A 49 13.32 -12.51 -3.99
N ALA A 50 12.18 -12.20 -3.36
CA ALA A 50 10.87 -12.08 -4.00
C ALA A 50 10.51 -10.64 -4.44
N TYR A 51 11.13 -9.61 -3.85
CA TYR A 51 10.89 -8.20 -4.14
C TYR A 51 12.18 -7.52 -4.61
N LYS A 52 12.17 -7.00 -5.85
CA LYS A 52 13.35 -6.44 -6.52
C LYS A 52 13.36 -4.91 -6.60
N ASP A 53 12.21 -4.28 -6.39
CA ASP A 53 12.11 -2.83 -6.36
C ASP A 53 12.73 -2.24 -5.08
N PRO A 54 12.97 -0.92 -5.01
CA PRO A 54 13.58 -0.29 -3.85
C PRO A 54 12.84 -0.60 -2.54
N LEU A 55 13.64 -0.90 -1.52
CA LEU A 55 13.20 -1.23 -0.17
C LEU A 55 13.85 -0.27 0.81
N CYS A 56 13.13 0.08 1.86
CA CYS A 56 13.70 0.72 3.03
C CYS A 56 13.75 -0.26 4.20
N ALA A 57 14.86 -0.26 4.94
CA ALA A 57 15.03 -1.07 6.14
C ALA A 57 14.53 -0.31 7.37
N LEU A 58 13.59 -0.90 8.11
CA LEU A 58 13.08 -0.39 9.38
C LEU A 58 13.10 -1.50 10.43
N ASN A 59 13.85 -1.33 11.52
CA ASN A 59 13.95 -2.30 12.62
C ASN A 59 14.28 -3.75 12.17
N GLY A 60 15.05 -3.91 11.09
CA GLY A 60 15.37 -5.23 10.52
C GLY A 60 14.36 -5.76 9.50
N HIS A 61 13.26 -5.03 9.27
CA HIS A 61 12.24 -5.36 8.28
C HIS A 61 12.42 -4.55 7.00
N LYS A 62 11.96 -5.11 5.87
CA LYS A 62 12.04 -4.48 4.56
C LYS A 62 10.67 -3.93 4.17
N LEU A 63 10.61 -2.65 3.85
CA LEU A 63 9.37 -1.95 3.48
C LEU A 63 9.47 -1.48 2.03
N ALA A 64 8.44 -1.78 1.23
CA ALA A 64 8.34 -1.25 -0.12
C ALA A 64 8.19 0.27 -0.09
N THR A 65 8.92 0.97 -0.95
CA THR A 65 8.84 2.44 -1.05
C THR A 65 7.91 2.91 -2.18
N GLY A 66 7.42 1.99 -3.02
CA GLY A 66 6.55 2.31 -4.17
C GLY A 66 5.25 1.50 -4.14
N ALA A 67 4.12 2.18 -4.32
CA ALA A 67 2.79 1.55 -4.27
C ALA A 67 2.54 0.62 -5.46
N GLU A 68 2.86 1.03 -6.70
CA GLU A 68 2.67 0.16 -7.87
C GLU A 68 3.57 -1.09 -7.83
N ALA A 69 4.82 -0.94 -7.40
CA ALA A 69 5.74 -2.06 -7.24
C ALA A 69 5.23 -3.07 -6.19
N LEU A 70 4.70 -2.57 -5.07
CA LEU A 70 4.04 -3.40 -4.07
C LEU A 70 2.80 -4.10 -4.63
N ALA A 71 1.92 -3.39 -5.34
CA ALA A 71 0.73 -3.95 -5.98
C ALA A 71 1.09 -5.10 -6.95
N LYS A 72 2.10 -4.91 -7.80
CA LYS A 72 2.59 -5.95 -8.72
C LYS A 72 3.17 -7.15 -7.99
N HIS A 73 3.83 -6.94 -6.85
CA HIS A 73 4.31 -8.04 -6.03
C HIS A 73 3.17 -8.81 -5.36
N LEU A 74 2.12 -8.12 -4.91
CA LEU A 74 0.92 -8.76 -4.35
C LEU A 74 0.19 -9.59 -5.40
N GLU A 75 0.09 -9.14 -6.66
CA GLU A 75 -0.50 -9.99 -7.73
C GLU A 75 0.24 -11.33 -7.90
N LYS A 76 1.56 -11.31 -7.80
CA LYS A 76 2.40 -12.51 -7.93
C LYS A 76 2.28 -13.45 -6.72
N SER A 77 1.97 -12.90 -5.54
CA SER A 77 2.09 -13.63 -4.29
C SER A 77 0.75 -14.03 -3.67
N LEU A 78 -0.28 -13.20 -3.83
CA LEU A 78 -1.65 -13.43 -3.36
C LEU A 78 -2.58 -13.90 -4.49
N GLY A 79 -2.16 -13.78 -5.75
CA GLY A 79 -3.00 -14.01 -6.93
C GLY A 79 -3.52 -12.70 -7.54
N LEU A 80 -4.19 -12.82 -8.69
CA LEU A 80 -4.66 -11.67 -9.47
C LEU A 80 -5.67 -10.83 -8.69
N ALA A 81 -5.48 -9.51 -8.73
CA ALA A 81 -6.47 -8.57 -8.20
C ALA A 81 -7.70 -8.51 -9.12
N VAL A 82 -8.86 -8.19 -8.55
CA VAL A 82 -9.99 -7.72 -9.37
C VAL A 82 -9.69 -6.27 -9.75
N LYS A 83 -9.64 -5.97 -11.05
CA LYS A 83 -9.26 -4.66 -11.58
C LYS A 83 -10.48 -3.91 -12.11
N GLY A 84 -10.41 -2.57 -12.05
CA GLY A 84 -11.48 -1.68 -12.51
C GLY A 84 -12.70 -1.68 -11.59
N VAL A 85 -12.50 -1.99 -10.30
CA VAL A 85 -13.60 -1.99 -9.32
C VAL A 85 -14.00 -0.56 -8.95
N SER A 86 -15.29 -0.35 -8.76
CA SER A 86 -15.84 0.84 -8.11
C SER A 86 -15.93 0.65 -6.60
N LYS A 87 -16.25 1.72 -5.87
CA LYS A 87 -16.52 1.66 -4.42
C LYS A 87 -17.69 0.74 -4.08
N ASP A 88 -18.71 0.68 -4.94
CA ASP A 88 -19.89 -0.15 -4.72
C ASP A 88 -19.58 -1.65 -4.92
N ASP A 89 -18.69 -2.01 -5.84
CA ASP A 89 -18.31 -3.41 -6.12
C ASP A 89 -17.60 -4.10 -4.94
N ILE A 90 -16.94 -3.30 -4.09
CA ILE A 90 -16.16 -3.76 -2.94
C ILE A 90 -16.78 -3.37 -1.59
N LYS A 91 -17.99 -2.80 -1.60
CA LYS A 91 -18.71 -2.46 -0.39
C LYS A 91 -19.01 -3.72 0.43
N GLY A 92 -18.72 -3.67 1.73
CA GLY A 92 -18.89 -4.79 2.66
C GLY A 92 -17.80 -5.86 2.58
N LYS A 93 -16.87 -5.79 1.62
CA LYS A 93 -15.70 -6.67 1.53
C LYS A 93 -14.50 -6.04 2.22
N LYS A 94 -13.63 -6.83 2.83
CA LYS A 94 -12.40 -6.33 3.45
C LYS A 94 -11.19 -6.74 2.63
N GLY A 95 -10.14 -5.93 2.64
CA GLY A 95 -8.93 -6.30 1.90
C GLY A 95 -7.95 -5.18 1.63
N ILE A 96 -7.20 -5.33 0.54
CA ILE A 96 -6.19 -4.38 0.08
C ILE A 96 -6.73 -3.71 -1.20
N VAL A 97 -6.63 -2.39 -1.26
CA VAL A 97 -7.03 -1.58 -2.42
C VAL A 97 -5.83 -0.81 -2.96
N PHE A 98 -5.68 -0.78 -4.29
CA PHE A 98 -4.66 -0.04 -5.00
C PHE A 98 -5.30 0.90 -6.04
N PHE A 99 -4.98 2.18 -5.96
CA PHE A 99 -5.41 3.23 -6.87
C PHE A 99 -4.23 3.63 -7.75
N LYS A 100 -4.36 3.37 -9.06
CA LYS A 100 -3.30 3.58 -10.05
C LYS A 100 -3.49 4.89 -10.82
N ASP A 101 -2.39 5.60 -11.07
CA ASP A 101 -2.33 6.83 -11.88
C ASP A 101 -3.39 7.88 -11.45
N ILE A 102 -3.37 8.25 -10.18
CA ILE A 102 -4.28 9.22 -9.55
C ILE A 102 -3.94 10.62 -10.05
N LYS A 103 -4.88 11.27 -10.75
CA LYS A 103 -4.70 12.64 -11.26
C LYS A 103 -4.61 13.65 -10.12
N GLY A 104 -3.60 14.53 -10.15
CA GLY A 104 -3.41 15.59 -9.15
C GLY A 104 -2.75 15.13 -7.86
N PHE A 105 -2.20 13.90 -7.84
CA PHE A 105 -1.57 13.34 -6.64
C PHE A 105 -0.10 13.78 -6.55
N ASP A 106 0.25 14.52 -5.49
CA ASP A 106 1.63 14.94 -5.21
C ASP A 106 2.48 13.73 -4.82
N ASN A 107 3.22 13.21 -5.80
CA ASN A 107 4.16 12.11 -5.61
C ASN A 107 5.59 12.60 -5.30
N GLY A 108 5.81 13.92 -5.17
CA GLY A 108 7.12 14.52 -4.94
C GLY A 108 8.02 14.67 -6.18
N SER A 109 7.53 14.38 -7.39
CA SER A 109 8.24 14.61 -8.65
C SER A 109 7.77 15.88 -9.35
N SER A 110 8.66 16.51 -10.12
CA SER A 110 8.38 17.71 -10.95
C SER A 110 7.66 17.42 -12.27
N GLY A 111 7.12 16.20 -12.44
CA GLY A 111 6.35 15.77 -13.60
C GLY A 111 4.85 16.07 -13.46
N PRO A 112 4.00 15.68 -14.42
CA PRO A 112 2.54 15.81 -14.26
C PRO A 112 2.10 15.09 -12.98
N ASP A 113 1.37 15.78 -12.11
CA ASP A 113 0.88 15.30 -10.82
C ASP A 113 0.08 13.99 -11.01
N SER A 114 0.77 12.87 -10.90
CA SER A 114 0.23 11.53 -11.05
C SER A 114 0.97 10.61 -10.11
N GLY A 115 0.23 9.92 -9.25
CA GLY A 115 0.81 9.02 -8.25
C GLY A 115 -0.11 7.87 -8.00
N ASP A 116 0.38 6.91 -7.22
CA ASP A 116 -0.42 5.75 -6.82
C ASP A 116 -0.63 5.74 -5.32
N HIS A 117 -1.71 5.10 -4.90
CA HIS A 117 -2.04 4.89 -3.48
C HIS A 117 -2.38 3.44 -3.24
N ILE A 118 -1.82 2.85 -2.19
CA ILE A 118 -2.16 1.49 -1.77
C ILE A 118 -2.53 1.49 -0.29
N ASP A 119 -3.63 0.83 0.05
CA ASP A 119 -4.21 0.92 1.39
C ASP A 119 -4.98 -0.33 1.80
N LEU A 120 -5.36 -0.40 3.07
CA LEU A 120 -6.38 -1.33 3.55
C LEU A 120 -7.77 -0.74 3.35
N TRP A 121 -8.72 -1.60 2.97
CA TRP A 121 -10.12 -1.31 2.78
C TRP A 121 -10.95 -2.10 3.80
N ASP A 122 -11.71 -1.39 4.66
CA ASP A 122 -12.46 -1.98 5.78
C ASP A 122 -13.89 -2.42 5.43
N GLY A 123 -14.27 -2.36 4.15
CA GLY A 123 -15.65 -2.57 3.68
C GLY A 123 -16.44 -1.29 3.46
N VAL A 124 -15.94 -0.15 3.92
CA VAL A 124 -16.61 1.15 3.81
C VAL A 124 -15.68 2.23 3.26
N LYS A 125 -14.42 2.24 3.68
CA LYS A 125 -13.42 3.24 3.34
C LYS A 125 -11.99 2.67 3.38
N ALA A 126 -11.08 3.37 2.72
CA ALA A 126 -9.65 3.16 2.87
C ALA A 126 -9.12 3.83 4.15
N LYS A 127 -8.06 3.30 4.77
CA LYS A 127 -7.55 3.82 6.06
C LYS A 127 -7.02 5.26 5.98
N SER A 128 -6.45 5.67 4.84
CA SER A 128 -5.77 6.96 4.72
C SER A 128 -6.15 7.80 3.49
N GLY A 129 -6.97 7.26 2.58
CA GLY A 129 -7.49 8.00 1.44
C GLY A 129 -8.06 7.08 0.37
N GLU A 130 -9.13 7.50 -0.27
CA GLU A 130 -9.75 6.80 -1.40
C GLU A 130 -9.82 7.73 -2.62
N TYR A 131 -9.58 7.17 -3.81
CA TYR A 131 -9.35 7.94 -5.03
C TYR A 131 -10.09 7.35 -6.23
N PHE A 132 -11.32 6.88 -6.01
CA PHE A 132 -12.10 6.18 -7.05
C PHE A 132 -12.43 7.05 -8.26
N SER A 133 -12.57 8.37 -8.09
CA SER A 133 -12.89 9.31 -9.18
C SER A 133 -11.65 9.79 -9.93
N GLU A 134 -10.49 9.80 -9.29
CA GLU A 134 -9.24 10.37 -9.81
C GLU A 134 -8.30 9.30 -10.37
N ALA A 135 -8.40 8.06 -9.89
CA ALA A 135 -7.56 6.95 -10.34
C ALA A 135 -7.98 6.45 -11.72
N LYS A 136 -6.99 6.15 -12.57
CA LYS A 136 -7.22 5.54 -13.87
C LYS A 136 -7.64 4.07 -13.76
N SER A 137 -7.24 3.39 -12.69
CA SER A 137 -7.59 1.99 -12.43
C SER A 137 -7.55 1.72 -10.92
N VAL A 138 -8.51 0.93 -10.43
CA VAL A 138 -8.55 0.48 -9.03
C VAL A 138 -8.48 -1.04 -8.97
N TRP A 139 -7.57 -1.56 -8.16
CA TRP A 139 -7.33 -2.99 -8.00
C TRP A 139 -7.68 -3.39 -6.57
N PHE A 140 -8.29 -4.56 -6.40
CA PHE A 140 -8.72 -5.05 -5.11
C PHE A 140 -8.37 -6.51 -4.90
N TRP A 141 -7.81 -6.81 -3.72
CA TRP A 141 -7.65 -8.16 -3.20
C TRP A 141 -8.51 -8.28 -1.96
N GLU A 142 -9.50 -9.17 -2.01
CA GLU A 142 -10.27 -9.53 -0.82
C GLU A 142 -9.39 -10.34 0.14
N VAL A 143 -9.41 -9.97 1.41
CA VAL A 143 -8.71 -10.67 2.50
C VAL A 143 -9.74 -10.95 3.59
N ASN A 144 -9.95 -12.24 3.87
CA ASN A 144 -10.89 -12.72 4.88
C ASN A 144 -10.28 -12.75 6.28
#